data_AF-A0A088CAV5-F1
#
_entry.id   AF-A0A088CAV5-F1
#
_cell.length_a   1.000
_cell.length_b   1.000
_cell.length_c   1.000
_cell.angle_alpha   90.00
_cell.angle_beta   90.00
_cell.angle_gamma   90.00
#
_symmetry.space_group_name_H-M   'P 1'
#
loop_
_entity.id
_entity.type
_entity.pdbx_description
1 polymer ?
#
loop_
_entity_poly.entity_id
_entity_poly.type
_entity_poly.pdbx_seq_one_letter_code
_entity_poly.pdbx_strand_id
1 'polypeptide(L)'
;MSLINPFIYTIFSIFTSIRKLSTSNLNTKLFFSVSHDNNNDDILHPYYITGFSDGEGCFFINVRPRPNRNRGYAVELLFKITLSSKDKLLLEKIKDFFGVGRLLSQGSSVTYNVRSLDDLQVVVNHFDLYPLISNKYSDYILFRQVFELMKQGQHLNAEGLNKIVSIKAVSNRGLSSNLNLLFPKVIPAIRPSVKNQDIPSPHWVAGFVLFFPLFFNYKFIIYIVIKLFIKKREKN
;
A
#
# COMPACT_ATOMS: atom_id res chain seq x y z
N MET A 1 0.52 -42.59 -16.61
CA MET A 1 1.75 -42.00 -17.20
C MET A 1 1.39 -40.61 -17.68
N SER A 2 1.47 -39.62 -16.78
CA SER A 2 0.93 -38.28 -17.00
C SER A 2 1.83 -37.48 -17.94
N LEU A 3 1.26 -37.06 -19.06
CA LEU A 3 1.88 -36.12 -19.98
C LEU A 3 2.04 -34.77 -19.27
N ILE A 4 3.26 -34.49 -18.81
CA ILE A 4 3.66 -33.16 -18.35
C ILE A 4 3.49 -32.22 -19.54
N ASN A 5 2.59 -31.26 -19.38
CA ASN A 5 2.19 -30.32 -20.43
C ASN A 5 3.42 -29.55 -20.94
N PRO A 6 3.71 -29.53 -22.26
CA PRO A 6 4.92 -28.91 -22.84
C PRO A 6 5.06 -27.42 -22.48
N PHE A 7 3.97 -26.74 -22.07
CA PHE A 7 4.00 -25.35 -21.60
C PHE A 7 4.57 -25.14 -20.20
N ILE A 8 4.49 -26.15 -19.31
CA ILE A 8 5.14 -26.10 -18.00
C ILE A 8 6.66 -26.07 -18.19
N TYR A 9 7.16 -26.81 -19.17
CA TYR A 9 8.57 -26.80 -19.57
C TYR A 9 9.00 -25.43 -20.12
N THR A 10 8.13 -24.74 -20.88
CA THR A 10 8.41 -23.39 -21.38
C THR A 10 8.45 -22.36 -20.25
N ILE A 11 7.55 -22.43 -19.28
CA ILE A 11 7.59 -21.57 -18.09
C ILE A 11 8.85 -21.86 -17.27
N PHE A 12 9.18 -23.13 -17.04
CA PHE A 12 10.42 -23.52 -16.35
C PHE A 12 11.68 -23.07 -17.12
N SER A 13 11.65 -23.08 -18.45
CA SER A 13 12.71 -22.55 -19.34
C SER A 13 12.85 -21.03 -19.26
N ILE A 14 11.73 -20.30 -19.17
CA ILE A 14 11.73 -18.84 -18.95
C ILE A 14 12.26 -18.52 -17.55
N PHE A 15 11.83 -19.26 -16.52
CA PHE A 15 12.32 -19.09 -15.15
C PHE A 15 13.82 -19.43 -15.00
N THR A 16 14.31 -20.47 -15.69
CA THR A 16 15.74 -20.82 -15.71
C THR A 16 16.58 -19.83 -16.54
N SER A 17 16.00 -19.24 -17.59
CA SER A 17 16.64 -18.16 -18.36
C SER A 17 16.73 -16.87 -17.53
N ILE A 18 15.70 -16.53 -16.76
CA ILE A 18 15.71 -15.43 -15.78
C ILE A 18 16.76 -15.68 -14.68
N ARG A 19 16.93 -16.95 -14.25
CA ARG A 19 17.97 -17.34 -13.27
C ARG A 19 19.39 -17.20 -13.83
N LYS A 20 19.61 -17.44 -15.13
CA LYS A 20 20.89 -17.18 -15.81
C LYS A 20 21.16 -15.68 -16.05
N LEU A 21 20.12 -14.88 -16.18
CA LEU A 21 20.21 -13.42 -16.33
C LEU A 21 20.57 -12.68 -15.02
N SER A 22 20.46 -13.34 -13.87
CA SER A 22 20.73 -12.74 -12.56
C SER A 22 22.23 -12.62 -12.19
N THR A 23 23.17 -13.07 -13.03
CA THR A 23 24.62 -13.01 -12.71
C THR A 23 25.46 -12.20 -13.71
N SER A 24 24.85 -11.39 -14.57
CA SER A 24 25.61 -10.49 -15.44
C SER A 24 24.85 -9.19 -15.65
N ASN A 25 25.44 -8.07 -15.19
CA ASN A 25 25.08 -6.68 -15.46
C ASN A 25 23.82 -6.47 -16.31
N LEU A 26 22.66 -6.27 -15.67
CA LEU A 26 21.46 -5.86 -16.36
C LEU A 26 21.18 -4.38 -16.10
N ASN A 27 21.49 -3.60 -17.14
CA ASN A 27 20.87 -2.31 -17.40
C ASN A 27 19.34 -2.43 -17.19
N THR A 28 18.81 -1.52 -16.39
CA THR A 28 17.43 -1.30 -15.97
C THR A 28 16.47 -0.98 -17.12
N LYS A 29 16.34 -1.87 -18.11
CA LYS A 29 15.48 -1.66 -19.29
C LYS A 29 14.37 -2.69 -19.52
N LEU A 30 14.19 -3.68 -18.65
CA LEU A 30 13.19 -4.74 -18.88
C LEU A 30 12.19 -4.79 -17.73
N PHE A 31 11.10 -4.03 -17.87
CA PHE A 31 9.70 -4.37 -17.50
C PHE A 31 8.68 -3.26 -17.87
N PHE A 32 9.01 -2.36 -18.79
CA PHE A 32 8.03 -1.48 -19.44
C PHE A 32 7.74 -2.00 -20.83
N SER A 33 6.88 -3.01 -20.97
CA SER A 33 6.13 -3.17 -22.21
C SER A 33 4.96 -2.20 -22.19
N VAL A 34 5.28 -0.91 -22.36
CA VAL A 34 4.31 0.12 -22.68
C VAL A 34 4.34 0.23 -24.20
N SER A 35 3.18 0.03 -24.84
CA SER A 35 2.96 0.41 -26.23
C SER A 35 3.54 1.80 -26.44
N HIS A 36 4.44 1.98 -27.39
CA HIS A 36 4.91 3.32 -27.79
C HIS A 36 3.69 4.13 -28.25
N ASP A 37 3.20 5.00 -27.36
CA ASP A 37 2.39 6.15 -27.73
C ASP A 37 3.13 7.38 -27.20
N ASN A 38 3.77 8.07 -28.14
CA ASN A 38 4.63 9.21 -27.86
C ASN A 38 3.83 10.35 -27.20
N ASN A 39 4.33 10.83 -26.05
CA ASN A 39 4.05 12.10 -25.34
C ASN A 39 3.31 12.07 -23.98
N ASN A 40 3.18 10.93 -23.27
CA ASN A 40 2.63 10.89 -21.89
C ASN A 40 3.36 9.90 -20.94
N ASP A 41 4.66 9.65 -21.16
CA ASP A 41 5.42 8.59 -20.47
C ASP A 41 5.77 8.85 -18.98
N ASP A 42 5.39 10.00 -18.41
CA ASP A 42 5.82 10.39 -17.05
C ASP A 42 4.81 10.13 -15.92
N ILE A 43 3.54 9.86 -16.24
CA ILE A 43 2.50 9.70 -15.21
C ILE A 43 2.29 8.22 -14.87
N LEU A 44 2.50 7.85 -13.62
CA LEU A 44 2.26 6.49 -13.13
C LEU A 44 0.76 6.13 -13.23
N HIS A 45 0.47 4.91 -13.71
CA HIS A 45 -0.92 4.43 -13.78
C HIS A 45 -1.53 4.35 -12.36
N PRO A 46 -2.79 4.79 -12.12
CA PRO A 46 -3.37 4.79 -10.77
C PRO A 46 -3.41 3.40 -10.12
N TYR A 47 -3.87 2.36 -10.83
CA TYR A 47 -3.78 0.98 -10.32
C TYR A 47 -2.35 0.50 -10.02
N TYR A 48 -1.31 1.01 -10.70
CA TYR A 48 0.07 0.69 -10.34
C TYR A 48 0.39 1.25 -8.95
N ILE A 49 0.01 2.51 -8.66
CA ILE A 49 0.17 3.12 -7.34
C ILE A 49 -0.61 2.35 -6.27
N THR A 50 -1.83 1.92 -6.58
CA THR A 50 -2.65 1.10 -5.69
C THR A 50 -1.96 -0.23 -5.38
N GLY A 51 -1.50 -0.95 -6.40
CA GLY A 51 -0.80 -2.23 -6.24
C GLY A 51 0.50 -2.08 -5.46
N PHE A 52 1.27 -1.05 -5.77
CA PHE A 52 2.49 -0.72 -5.04
C PHE A 52 2.21 -0.41 -3.57
N SER A 53 1.16 0.35 -3.29
CA SER A 53 0.74 0.67 -1.91
C SER A 53 0.18 -0.54 -1.18
N ASP A 54 -0.44 -1.50 -1.88
CA ASP A 54 -0.83 -2.80 -1.33
C ASP A 54 0.38 -3.64 -0.90
N GLY A 55 1.56 -3.43 -1.49
CA GLY A 55 2.83 -4.00 -1.02
C GLY A 55 3.46 -3.16 0.10
N GLU A 56 3.89 -1.95 -0.23
CA GLU A 56 4.83 -1.12 0.55
C GLU A 56 4.18 0.04 1.33
N GLY A 57 2.90 0.31 1.08
CA GLY A 57 2.18 1.42 1.72
C GLY A 57 1.84 1.19 3.19
N CYS A 58 1.72 2.27 3.95
CA CYS A 58 1.32 2.23 5.35
C CYS A 58 0.36 3.38 5.68
N PHE A 59 -0.83 3.02 6.17
CA PHE A 59 -1.82 3.95 6.73
C PHE A 59 -1.69 3.94 8.23
N PHE A 60 -1.12 5.01 8.78
CA PHE A 60 -0.77 5.12 10.18
C PHE A 60 -1.67 6.11 10.90
N ILE A 61 -2.29 5.64 11.99
CA ILE A 61 -3.02 6.46 12.95
C ILE A 61 -2.13 6.58 14.18
N ASN A 62 -1.90 7.80 14.65
CA ASN A 62 -1.13 8.07 15.86
C ASN A 62 -2.00 8.77 16.88
N VAL A 63 -1.95 8.32 18.13
CA VAL A 63 -2.51 9.02 19.28
C VAL A 63 -1.39 9.14 20.30
N ARG A 64 -1.00 10.36 20.65
CA ARG A 64 0.11 10.60 21.58
C ARG A 64 -0.26 11.63 22.64
N PRO A 65 0.25 11.49 23.87
CA PRO A 65 0.15 12.54 24.86
C PRO A 65 0.79 13.83 24.35
N ARG A 66 0.11 14.94 24.60
CA ARG A 66 0.55 16.31 24.32
C ARG A 66 -0.03 17.23 25.39
N PRO A 67 0.66 17.42 26.52
CA PRO A 67 0.16 18.15 27.70
C PRO A 67 -0.31 19.56 27.37
N ASN A 68 0.36 20.23 26.43
CA ASN A 68 0.06 21.61 26.04
C ASN A 68 -1.18 21.76 25.13
N ARG A 69 -2.02 20.72 25.00
CA ARG A 69 -3.32 20.81 24.32
C ARG A 69 -4.43 20.64 25.34
N ASN A 70 -5.59 21.24 25.07
CA ASN A 70 -6.76 21.27 25.96
C ASN A 70 -7.19 19.89 26.53
N ARG A 71 -6.78 18.79 25.90
CA ARG A 71 -7.11 17.42 26.30
C ARG A 71 -5.90 16.55 26.62
N GLY A 72 -4.70 17.10 26.55
CA GLY A 72 -3.49 16.32 26.80
C GLY A 72 -3.14 15.32 25.70
N TYR A 73 -3.80 15.34 24.52
CA TYR A 73 -3.52 14.41 23.41
C TYR A 73 -3.44 15.11 22.05
N ALA A 74 -2.69 14.50 21.14
CA ALA A 74 -2.68 14.82 19.72
C ALA A 74 -2.99 13.55 18.91
N VAL A 75 -3.91 13.69 17.96
CA VAL A 75 -4.20 12.68 16.93
C VAL A 75 -3.49 13.13 15.65
N GLU A 76 -2.77 12.22 15.01
CA GLU A 76 -2.09 12.47 13.73
C GLU A 76 -2.37 11.31 12.78
N LEU A 77 -2.55 11.63 11.51
CA LEU A 77 -2.66 10.67 10.42
C LEU A 77 -1.43 10.78 9.52
N LEU A 78 -0.98 9.65 9.01
CA LEU A 78 0.15 9.56 8.10
C LEU A 78 -0.07 8.46 7.09
N PHE A 79 -0.05 8.80 5.80
CA PHE A 79 0.22 7.83 4.75
C PHE A 79 1.71 7.87 4.43
N LYS A 80 2.37 6.72 4.39
CA LYS A 80 3.79 6.65 4.06
C LYS A 80 4.17 5.42 3.23
N ILE A 81 5.24 5.58 2.48
CA ILE A 81 5.96 4.52 1.78
C ILE A 81 7.44 4.70 2.08
N THR A 82 8.10 3.69 2.64
CA THR A 82 9.54 3.74 2.98
C THR A 82 10.29 2.72 2.13
N LEU A 83 11.27 3.18 1.35
CA LEU A 83 12.14 2.33 0.53
C LEU A 83 13.62 2.57 0.86
N SER A 84 14.51 1.77 0.25
CA SER A 84 15.94 2.06 0.28
C SER A 84 16.25 3.37 -0.44
N SER A 85 17.31 4.07 -0.02
CA SER A 85 17.77 5.29 -0.70
C SER A 85 18.12 5.08 -2.17
N LYS A 86 18.39 3.84 -2.60
CA LYS A 86 18.62 3.47 -4.01
C LYS A 86 17.37 3.64 -4.88
N ASP A 87 16.19 3.51 -4.27
CA ASP A 87 14.88 3.58 -4.94
C ASP A 87 14.22 4.96 -4.79
N LYS A 88 14.98 5.99 -4.40
CA LYS A 88 14.49 7.36 -4.20
C LYS A 88 13.74 7.91 -5.41
N LEU A 89 14.22 7.62 -6.62
CA LEU A 89 13.61 8.09 -7.87
C LEU A 89 12.16 7.59 -8.02
N LEU A 90 11.85 6.38 -7.55
CA LEU A 90 10.48 5.87 -7.57
C LEU A 90 9.59 6.66 -6.61
N LEU A 91 10.08 7.01 -5.41
CA LEU A 91 9.34 7.84 -4.47
C LEU A 91 9.13 9.27 -4.99
N GLU A 92 10.05 9.81 -5.77
CA GLU A 92 9.89 11.08 -6.48
C GLU A 92 8.72 10.99 -7.47
N LYS A 93 8.68 9.96 -8.32
CA LYS A 93 7.56 9.72 -9.24
C LYS A 93 6.22 9.51 -8.53
N ILE A 94 6.20 8.81 -7.40
CA ILE A 94 4.98 8.63 -6.60
C ILE A 94 4.52 9.97 -5.99
N LYS A 95 5.44 10.78 -5.48
CA LYS A 95 5.14 12.12 -4.98
C LYS A 95 4.55 12.98 -6.11
N ASP A 96 5.14 12.93 -7.29
CA ASP A 96 4.68 13.73 -8.44
C ASP A 96 3.31 13.25 -8.95
N PHE A 97 3.05 11.94 -8.92
CA PHE A 97 1.72 11.37 -9.19
C PHE A 97 0.64 11.93 -8.25
N PHE A 98 0.91 11.97 -6.93
CA PHE A 98 -0.05 12.51 -5.97
C PHE A 98 -0.09 14.04 -5.96
N GLY A 99 0.98 14.72 -6.41
CA GLY A 99 1.12 16.17 -6.36
C GLY A 99 1.24 16.76 -4.95
N VAL A 100 1.31 15.92 -3.92
CA VAL A 100 1.31 16.32 -2.50
C VAL A 100 2.34 15.53 -1.69
N GLY A 101 2.53 15.89 -0.42
CA GLY A 101 3.46 15.21 0.48
C GLY A 101 4.93 15.54 0.23
N ARG A 102 5.81 14.86 0.96
CA ARG A 102 7.25 15.14 0.95
C ARG A 102 8.10 13.89 1.12
N LEU A 103 9.33 13.96 0.62
CA LEU A 103 10.35 12.93 0.85
C LEU A 103 11.19 13.28 2.06
N LEU A 104 11.39 12.31 2.94
CA LEU A 104 12.28 12.41 4.08
C LEU A 104 13.36 11.34 3.96
N SER A 105 14.62 11.76 3.86
CA SER A 105 15.78 10.86 3.83
C SER A 105 16.28 10.61 5.24
N GLN A 106 16.50 9.34 5.60
CA GLN A 106 17.05 8.94 6.89
C GLN A 106 17.99 7.75 6.71
N GLY A 107 19.29 8.00 6.79
CA GLY A 107 20.32 6.99 6.59
C GLY A 107 20.22 6.32 5.22
N SER A 108 20.10 4.99 5.21
CA SER A 108 19.95 4.17 4.00
C SER A 108 18.50 4.01 3.51
N SER A 109 17.56 4.78 4.09
CA SER A 109 16.15 4.76 3.72
C SER A 109 15.63 6.15 3.32
N VAL A 110 14.65 6.17 2.44
CA VAL A 110 13.88 7.37 2.09
C VAL A 110 12.40 7.05 2.25
N THR A 111 11.65 7.99 2.80
CA THR A 111 10.21 7.84 3.04
C THR A 111 9.42 8.95 2.36
N TYR A 112 8.49 8.57 1.49
CA TYR A 112 7.40 9.44 1.05
C TYR A 112 6.36 9.53 2.16
N ASN A 113 6.01 10.75 2.59
CA ASN A 113 5.10 11.00 3.71
C ASN A 113 4.05 12.05 3.35
N VAL A 114 2.80 11.78 3.71
CA VAL A 114 1.65 12.69 3.59
C VAL A 114 0.97 12.82 4.95
N ARG A 115 0.83 14.04 5.49
CA ARG A 115 0.42 14.27 6.90
C ARG A 115 -0.67 15.33 7.11
N SER A 116 -0.67 16.42 6.34
CA SER A 116 -1.71 17.46 6.47
C SER A 116 -3.06 16.87 6.06
N LEU A 117 -4.15 17.36 6.66
CA LEU A 117 -5.49 16.89 6.29
C LEU A 117 -5.82 17.23 4.83
N ASP A 118 -5.34 18.36 4.32
CA ASP A 118 -5.55 18.76 2.93
C ASP A 118 -4.86 17.80 1.95
N ASP A 119 -3.58 17.49 2.17
CA ASP A 119 -2.86 16.54 1.31
C ASP A 119 -3.43 15.12 1.45
N LEU A 120 -3.84 14.73 2.68
CA LEU A 120 -4.46 13.42 2.92
C LEU A 120 -5.80 13.27 2.20
N GLN A 121 -6.52 14.36 1.90
CA GLN A 121 -7.72 14.29 1.06
C GLN A 121 -7.39 13.73 -0.31
N VAL A 122 -6.26 14.10 -0.92
CA VAL A 122 -5.82 13.59 -2.22
C VAL A 122 -5.56 12.08 -2.15
N VAL A 123 -4.89 11.63 -1.08
CA VAL A 123 -4.61 10.21 -0.83
C VAL A 123 -5.91 9.43 -0.62
N VAL A 124 -6.84 9.95 0.18
CA VAL A 124 -8.16 9.32 0.43
C VAL A 124 -8.95 9.21 -0.87
N ASN A 125 -9.02 10.29 -1.66
CA ASN A 125 -9.71 10.30 -2.96
C ASN A 125 -9.15 9.23 -3.92
N HIS A 126 -7.83 9.06 -3.96
CA HIS A 126 -7.20 8.03 -4.79
C HIS A 126 -7.65 6.63 -4.37
N PHE A 127 -7.58 6.29 -3.08
CA PHE A 127 -7.92 4.94 -2.62
C PHE A 127 -9.43 4.67 -2.52
N ASP A 128 -10.27 5.71 -2.52
CA ASP A 128 -11.72 5.58 -2.69
C ASP A 128 -12.07 5.21 -4.15
N LEU A 129 -11.35 5.78 -5.13
CA LEU A 129 -11.53 5.49 -6.56
C LEU A 129 -10.81 4.22 -7.03
N TYR A 130 -9.65 3.94 -6.45
CA TYR A 130 -8.82 2.77 -6.75
C TYR A 130 -8.55 1.99 -5.46
N PRO A 131 -9.52 1.17 -5.00
CA PRO A 131 -9.41 0.48 -3.72
C PRO A 131 -8.28 -0.54 -3.67
N LEU A 132 -7.65 -0.61 -2.51
CA LEU A 132 -6.73 -1.69 -2.13
C LEU A 132 -7.48 -3.02 -2.06
N ILE A 133 -6.81 -4.13 -2.37
CA ILE A 133 -7.42 -5.46 -2.33
C ILE A 133 -6.77 -6.39 -1.30
N SER A 134 -5.62 -6.01 -0.71
CA SER A 134 -5.01 -6.78 0.38
C SER A 134 -5.66 -6.52 1.73
N ASN A 135 -5.20 -7.22 2.78
CA ASN A 135 -5.60 -6.95 4.17
C ASN A 135 -5.35 -5.50 4.64
N LYS A 136 -4.52 -4.75 3.90
CA LYS A 136 -4.25 -3.33 4.12
C LYS A 136 -5.48 -2.45 3.82
N TYR A 137 -6.42 -2.93 3.02
CA TYR A 137 -7.70 -2.26 2.80
C TYR A 137 -8.43 -2.00 4.13
N SER A 138 -8.42 -2.95 5.07
CA SER A 138 -9.01 -2.74 6.40
C SER A 138 -8.32 -1.60 7.16
N ASP A 139 -6.99 -1.48 7.08
CA ASP A 139 -6.26 -0.36 7.71
C ASP A 139 -6.56 0.97 7.03
N TYR A 140 -6.72 0.98 5.71
CA TYR A 140 -7.17 2.16 4.97
C TYR A 140 -8.58 2.60 5.38
N ILE A 141 -9.53 1.68 5.54
CA ILE A 141 -10.89 2.03 5.97
C ILE A 141 -10.89 2.61 7.39
N LEU A 142 -10.14 2.02 8.32
CA LEU A 142 -9.98 2.57 9.67
C LEU A 142 -9.32 3.96 9.62
N PHE A 143 -8.30 4.14 8.78
CA PHE A 143 -7.64 5.42 8.55
C PHE A 143 -8.60 6.49 8.00
N ARG A 144 -9.40 6.14 6.98
CA ARG A 144 -10.42 7.00 6.37
C ARG A 144 -11.49 7.41 7.38
N GLN A 145 -11.92 6.50 8.26
CA GLN A 145 -12.84 6.83 9.35
C GLN A 145 -12.26 7.89 10.29
N VAL A 146 -11.00 7.74 10.71
CA VAL A 146 -10.35 8.75 11.55
C VAL A 146 -10.14 10.06 10.81
N PHE A 147 -9.83 10.01 9.51
CA PHE A 147 -9.70 11.20 8.66
C PHE A 147 -10.99 12.04 8.67
N GLU A 148 -12.15 11.41 8.50
CA GLU A 148 -13.45 12.10 8.57
C GLU A 148 -13.74 12.68 9.96
N LEU A 149 -13.45 11.94 11.03
CA LEU A 149 -13.56 12.45 12.41
C LEU A 149 -12.64 13.67 12.63
N MET A 150 -11.47 13.69 12.00
CA MET A 150 -10.54 14.80 12.08
C MET A 150 -11.01 16.02 11.28
N LYS A 151 -11.51 15.83 10.05
CA LYS A 151 -12.11 16.91 9.24
C LYS A 151 -13.29 17.59 9.93
N GLN A 152 -14.10 16.82 10.65
CA GLN A 152 -15.23 17.34 11.42
C GLN A 152 -14.83 17.94 12.78
N GLY A 153 -13.53 17.97 13.12
CA GLY A 153 -13.05 18.48 14.40
C GLY A 153 -13.38 17.58 15.61
N GLN A 154 -13.98 16.39 15.40
CA GLN A 154 -14.44 15.52 16.49
C GLN A 154 -13.29 14.96 17.34
N HIS A 155 -12.09 14.83 16.77
CA HIS A 155 -10.88 14.51 17.52
C HIS A 155 -10.55 15.51 18.65
N LEU A 156 -11.16 16.70 18.64
CA LEU A 156 -11.05 17.72 19.68
C LEU A 156 -12.10 17.55 20.80
N ASN A 157 -13.03 16.60 20.71
CA ASN A 157 -14.01 16.25 21.75
C ASN A 157 -13.72 14.85 22.37
N ALA A 158 -14.18 14.60 23.60
CA ALA A 158 -13.73 13.43 24.37
C ALA A 158 -14.31 12.13 23.79
N GLU A 159 -15.56 12.21 23.33
CA GLU A 159 -16.24 11.13 22.62
C GLU A 159 -15.49 10.74 21.33
N GLY A 160 -15.15 11.73 20.50
CA GLY A 160 -14.41 11.54 19.26
C GLY A 160 -12.99 11.02 19.50
N LEU A 161 -12.30 11.49 20.54
CA LEU A 161 -11.02 10.91 20.95
C LEU A 161 -11.16 9.44 21.33
N ASN A 162 -12.14 9.08 22.17
CA ASN A 162 -12.38 7.69 22.56
C ASN A 162 -12.73 6.81 21.36
N LYS A 163 -13.53 7.32 20.41
CA LYS A 163 -13.84 6.64 19.15
C LYS A 163 -12.57 6.41 18.30
N ILE A 164 -11.69 7.41 18.22
CA ILE A 164 -10.40 7.28 17.51
C ILE A 164 -9.51 6.25 18.19
N VAL A 165 -9.45 6.21 19.53
CA VAL A 165 -8.67 5.20 20.27
C VAL A 165 -9.23 3.80 20.03
N SER A 166 -10.57 3.65 20.02
CA SER A 166 -11.25 2.39 19.67
C SER A 166 -10.89 1.89 18.26
N ILE A 167 -10.85 2.80 17.27
CA ILE A 167 -10.42 2.50 15.90
C ILE A 167 -8.92 2.16 15.86
N LYS A 168 -8.08 2.93 16.56
CA LYS A 168 -6.63 2.72 16.63
C LYS A 168 -6.27 1.36 17.25
N ALA A 169 -7.11 0.85 18.16
CA ALA A 169 -6.91 -0.44 18.81
C ALA A 169 -6.94 -1.63 17.85
N VAL A 170 -7.65 -1.50 16.72
CA VAL A 170 -7.73 -2.54 15.69
C VAL A 170 -6.98 -2.20 14.40
N SER A 171 -6.25 -1.08 14.37
CA SER A 171 -5.41 -0.67 13.23
C SER A 171 -3.97 -1.13 13.41
N ASN A 172 -3.37 -1.67 12.35
CA ASN A 172 -1.99 -2.16 12.31
C ASN A 172 -1.65 -3.03 13.54
N ARG A 173 -0.76 -2.55 14.42
CA ARG A 173 -0.31 -3.23 15.65
C ARG A 173 -1.16 -2.91 16.90
N GLY A 174 -2.30 -2.25 16.75
CA GLY A 174 -3.16 -1.87 17.87
C GLY A 174 -2.56 -0.80 18.79
N LEU A 175 -3.04 -0.72 20.04
CA LEU A 175 -2.57 0.26 21.03
C LEU A 175 -1.19 -0.12 21.59
N SER A 176 -0.36 0.89 21.86
CA SER A 176 0.85 0.70 22.66
C SER A 176 0.51 0.45 24.12
N SER A 177 1.42 -0.15 24.89
CA SER A 177 1.23 -0.38 26.33
C SER A 177 0.85 0.89 27.08
N ASN A 178 1.51 2.01 26.77
CA ASN A 178 1.21 3.31 27.38
C ASN A 178 -0.20 3.80 27.03
N LEU A 179 -0.67 3.61 25.78
CA LEU A 179 -2.04 3.98 25.43
C LEU A 179 -3.07 3.06 26.08
N ASN A 180 -2.80 1.76 26.21
CA ASN A 180 -3.68 0.84 26.94
C ASN A 180 -3.85 1.27 28.41
N LEU A 181 -2.77 1.70 29.07
CA LEU A 181 -2.84 2.20 30.45
C LEU A 181 -3.65 3.49 30.56
N LEU A 182 -3.59 4.37 29.56
CA LEU A 182 -4.33 5.63 29.53
C LEU A 182 -5.81 5.46 29.15
N PHE A 183 -6.16 4.39 28.43
CA PHE A 183 -7.51 4.09 27.97
C PHE A 183 -7.95 2.66 28.35
N PRO A 184 -7.96 2.29 29.64
CA PRO A 184 -8.16 0.89 30.08
C PRO A 184 -9.57 0.35 29.81
N LYS A 185 -10.55 1.24 29.61
CA LYS A 185 -11.95 0.90 29.35
C LYS A 185 -12.32 0.97 27.86
N VAL A 186 -11.35 1.14 26.96
CA VAL A 186 -11.66 1.24 25.53
C VAL A 186 -12.15 -0.11 25.00
N ILE A 187 -13.27 -0.08 24.30
CA ILE A 187 -13.79 -1.23 23.55
C ILE A 187 -13.25 -1.11 22.12
N PRO A 188 -12.45 -2.05 21.62
CA PRO A 188 -11.92 -2.00 20.25
C PRO A 188 -13.04 -1.99 19.20
N ALA A 189 -12.86 -1.20 18.14
CA ALA A 189 -13.81 -1.16 17.03
C ALA A 189 -13.83 -2.49 16.25
N ILE A 190 -14.89 -2.74 15.48
CA ILE A 190 -14.93 -3.89 14.60
C ILE A 190 -14.00 -3.64 13.40
N ARG A 191 -13.02 -4.52 13.18
CA ARG A 191 -12.14 -4.43 12.02
C ARG A 191 -12.92 -4.82 10.76
N PRO A 192 -12.97 -3.97 9.71
CA PRO A 192 -13.64 -4.30 8.46
C PRO A 192 -13.03 -5.55 7.82
N SER A 193 -13.86 -6.49 7.38
CA SER A 193 -13.40 -7.65 6.62
C SER A 193 -13.16 -7.27 5.16
N VAL A 194 -12.09 -7.79 4.57
CA VAL A 194 -11.82 -7.65 3.13
C VAL A 194 -12.65 -8.70 2.42
N LYS A 195 -13.60 -8.27 1.56
CA LYS A 195 -14.41 -9.15 0.71
C LYS A 195 -13.96 -8.97 -0.74
N ASN A 196 -13.92 -10.08 -1.49
CA ASN A 196 -13.61 -10.15 -2.93
C ASN A 196 -12.27 -9.49 -3.35
N GLN A 197 -11.21 -10.28 -3.35
CA GLN A 197 -9.84 -9.88 -3.73
C GLN A 197 -9.57 -10.08 -5.23
N ASP A 198 -10.55 -9.73 -6.08
CA ASP A 198 -10.35 -9.87 -7.53
C ASP A 198 -9.36 -8.83 -8.04
N ILE A 199 -8.48 -9.26 -8.94
CA ILE A 199 -7.43 -8.41 -9.51
C ILE A 199 -8.09 -7.37 -10.44
N PRO A 200 -8.00 -6.07 -10.12
CA PRO A 200 -8.73 -5.04 -10.86
C PRO A 200 -8.07 -4.71 -12.20
N SER A 201 -6.74 -4.81 -12.27
CA SER A 201 -5.95 -4.40 -13.44
C SER A 201 -4.60 -5.11 -13.48
N PRO A 202 -4.02 -5.40 -14.66
CA PRO A 202 -2.63 -5.87 -14.76
C PRO A 202 -1.63 -4.85 -14.20
N HIS A 203 -1.93 -3.55 -14.24
CA HIS A 203 -1.09 -2.51 -13.64
C HIS A 203 -1.00 -2.64 -12.11
N TRP A 204 -2.09 -3.09 -11.47
CA TRP A 204 -2.08 -3.40 -10.03
C TRP A 204 -1.08 -4.52 -9.73
N VAL A 205 -1.06 -5.57 -10.55
CA VAL A 205 -0.10 -6.68 -10.39
C VAL A 205 1.32 -6.19 -10.57
N ALA A 206 1.57 -5.34 -11.59
CA ALA A 206 2.89 -4.75 -11.82
C ALA A 206 3.37 -3.96 -10.60
N GLY A 207 2.52 -3.10 -10.02
CA GLY A 207 2.85 -2.35 -8.81
C GLY A 207 3.10 -3.25 -7.60
N PHE A 208 2.28 -4.28 -7.41
CA PHE A 208 2.36 -5.16 -6.24
C PHE A 208 3.60 -6.06 -6.23
N VAL A 209 4.05 -6.55 -7.39
CA VAL A 209 5.11 -7.57 -7.47
C VAL A 209 6.52 -6.97 -7.45
N LEU A 210 6.67 -5.67 -7.74
CA LEU A 210 7.97 -5.03 -7.97
C LEU A 210 9.00 -5.12 -6.82
N PHE A 211 8.56 -5.43 -5.60
CA PHE A 211 9.45 -5.55 -4.44
C PHE A 211 9.30 -6.85 -3.64
N PHE A 212 8.51 -7.82 -4.12
CA PHE A 212 8.62 -9.16 -3.54
C PHE A 212 9.95 -9.76 -4.02
N PRO A 213 10.96 -9.99 -3.14
CA PRO A 213 11.98 -10.95 -3.49
C PRO A 213 11.21 -12.22 -3.84
N LEU A 214 11.49 -12.80 -5.01
CA LEU A 214 10.85 -14.00 -5.59
C LEU A 214 10.87 -15.25 -4.68
N PHE A 215 11.21 -15.11 -3.41
CA PHE A 215 11.53 -16.17 -2.48
C PHE A 215 10.48 -16.49 -1.40
N PHE A 216 9.46 -15.65 -1.13
CA PHE A 216 8.67 -15.87 0.11
C PHE A 216 7.19 -16.23 0.03
N ASN A 217 6.53 -16.26 -1.14
CA ASN A 217 5.16 -16.83 -1.19
C ASN A 217 4.73 -17.30 -2.60
N TYR A 218 5.29 -18.42 -3.04
CA TYR A 218 4.94 -19.04 -4.33
C TYR A 218 3.44 -19.29 -4.50
N LYS A 219 2.69 -19.59 -3.43
CA LYS A 219 1.24 -19.84 -3.51
C LYS A 219 0.44 -18.62 -4.01
N PHE A 220 0.81 -17.41 -3.58
CA PHE A 220 0.09 -16.19 -3.97
C PHE A 220 0.48 -15.73 -5.38
N ILE A 221 1.77 -15.86 -5.73
CA ILE A 221 2.26 -15.55 -7.09
C ILE A 221 1.65 -16.54 -8.10
N ILE A 222 1.65 -17.84 -7.80
CA ILE A 222 1.01 -18.87 -8.64
C ILE A 222 -0.48 -18.60 -8.78
N TYR A 223 -1.17 -18.22 -7.70
CA TYR A 223 -2.59 -17.85 -7.73
C TYR A 223 -2.86 -16.65 -8.66
N ILE A 224 -2.05 -15.59 -8.56
CA ILE A 224 -2.14 -14.41 -9.45
C ILE A 224 -1.94 -14.82 -10.91
N VAL A 225 -0.88 -15.59 -11.20
CA VAL A 225 -0.56 -16.04 -12.57
C VAL A 225 -1.71 -16.89 -13.14
N ILE A 226 -2.29 -17.79 -12.34
CA ILE A 226 -3.42 -18.63 -12.75
C ILE A 226 -4.67 -17.79 -13.03
N LYS A 227 -5.04 -16.87 -12.13
CA LYS A 227 -6.22 -15.98 -12.30
C LYS A 227 -6.10 -15.06 -13.51
N LEU A 228 -4.91 -14.50 -13.75
CA LEU A 228 -4.64 -13.68 -14.95
C LEU A 228 -4.76 -14.50 -16.25
N PHE A 229 -4.32 -15.76 -16.22
CA PHE A 229 -4.39 -16.65 -17.39
C PHE A 229 -5.83 -17.09 -17.71
N ILE A 230 -6.64 -17.38 -16.69
CA ILE A 230 -8.07 -17.73 -16.86
C ILE A 230 -8.85 -16.55 -17.46
N LYS A 231 -8.67 -15.33 -16.93
CA LYS A 231 -9.34 -14.12 -17.43
C LYS A 231 -8.98 -13.77 -18.89
N LYS A 232 -7.79 -14.17 -19.36
CA LYS A 232 -7.37 -13.99 -20.77
C LYS A 232 -8.00 -15.03 -21.71
N ARG A 233 -8.39 -16.21 -21.21
CA ARG A 233 -9.09 -17.24 -21.99
C ARG A 233 -10.59 -17.00 -22.13
N GLU A 234 -11.23 -16.31 -21.19
CA GLU A 234 -12.67 -16.00 -21.27
C GLU A 234 -12.99 -14.83 -22.23
N LYS A 235 -11.96 -14.14 -22.74
CA LYS A 235 -12.09 -13.01 -23.68
C LYS A 235 -11.71 -13.36 -25.13
N ASN A 236 -11.38 -14.62 -25.40
CA ASN A 236 -11.12 -15.17 -26.73
C ASN A 236 -12.09 -16.32 -27.01
#